data_AF-A0A1E5WBQ4-F1
#
_entry.id   AF-A0A1E5WBQ4-F1
#
_cell.length_a   1.000
_cell.length_b   1.000
_cell.length_c   1.000
_cell.angle_alpha   90.00
_cell.angle_beta   90.00
_cell.angle_gamma   90.00
#
_symmetry.space_group_name_H-M   'P 1'
#
loop_
_entity.id
_entity.type
_entity.pdbx_description
1 polymer ?
#
loop_
_entity_poly.entity_id
_entity_poly.type
_entity_poly.pdbx_seq_one_letter_code
_entity_poly.pdbx_strand_id
1 'polypeptide(L)'
;MPKRAFRYAVVDAFTDEPFRGNSAAVCLLDEDGTSDGAEPLDERWMQAVAAEFNTPITAFLVRSGSSGAGAAGGDAAVVTAQFRIRWFTPVRESELCGHGTLAAAHYLIASGLVECDAIEFVAKSGRLTAKKVTGSKYSSPSAQHTSSKFMIEMDFPVIPVVKCNSAETLPIPETLNGASVINELQAVSNFSDLIVEVSSCDEVDNVCPNIAELVQCPGRGVAVTGPAHEGSSYDFVTRFFSPKYGINEDPVCASVHCSLAPYWGKKLGKHNMTAFMASPRSGTLYLQWDEEAQRVRIQGEAVTVMVGSLLA
;
A
#
# COMPACT_ATOMS: atom_id res chain seq x y z
N MET A 1 33.29 -4.56 16.15
CA MET A 1 32.61 -3.27 16.38
C MET A 1 31.32 -3.54 17.14
N PRO A 2 30.87 -2.68 18.05
CA PRO A 2 29.58 -2.86 18.72
C PRO A 2 28.44 -2.81 17.68
N LYS A 3 27.44 -3.69 17.82
CA LYS A 3 26.25 -3.69 16.96
C LYS A 3 25.42 -2.43 17.23
N ARG A 4 24.98 -1.71 16.20
CA ARG A 4 24.06 -0.56 16.32
C ARG A 4 22.66 -1.08 16.59
N ALA A 5 21.87 -0.33 17.37
CA ALA A 5 20.51 -0.71 17.71
C ALA A 5 19.51 0.31 17.13
N PHE A 6 18.61 -0.15 16.26
CA PHE A 6 17.56 0.68 15.67
C PHE A 6 16.19 0.25 16.14
N ARG A 7 15.30 1.20 16.44
CA ARG A 7 13.91 0.87 16.78
C ARG A 7 13.19 0.41 15.52
N TYR A 8 12.44 -0.68 15.63
CA TYR A 8 11.56 -1.12 14.56
C TYR A 8 10.19 -1.54 15.08
N ALA A 9 9.22 -1.53 14.17
CA ALA A 9 7.94 -2.20 14.33
C ALA A 9 7.64 -3.07 13.12
N VAL A 10 6.84 -4.12 13.30
CA VAL A 10 6.16 -4.84 12.22
C VAL A 10 4.68 -4.48 12.32
N VAL A 11 4.16 -3.90 11.25
CA VAL A 11 2.78 -3.40 11.17
C VAL A 11 2.07 -4.09 10.02
N ASP A 12 0.88 -4.62 10.31
CA ASP A 12 -0.03 -5.14 9.29
C ASP A 12 -0.94 -4.00 8.82
N ALA A 13 -0.77 -3.58 7.57
CA ALA A 13 -1.55 -2.50 6.94
C ALA A 13 -2.81 -3.03 6.24
N PHE A 14 -3.85 -2.20 6.17
CA PHE A 14 -5.17 -2.49 5.58
C PHE A 14 -5.95 -3.61 6.30
N THR A 15 -5.79 -3.66 7.62
CA THR A 15 -6.52 -4.59 8.50
C THR A 15 -6.61 -4.04 9.91
N ASP A 16 -7.63 -4.48 10.65
CA ASP A 16 -7.81 -4.31 12.09
C ASP A 16 -7.48 -5.58 12.89
N GLU A 17 -7.07 -6.66 12.22
CA GLU A 17 -6.71 -7.95 12.81
C GLU A 17 -5.21 -8.26 12.61
N PRO A 18 -4.49 -8.69 13.67
CA PRO A 18 -3.13 -9.21 13.51
C PRO A 18 -3.05 -10.37 12.51
N PHE A 19 -1.94 -10.45 11.78
CA PHE A 19 -1.61 -11.49 10.80
C PHE A 19 -2.44 -11.48 9.53
N ARG A 20 -3.23 -10.43 9.32
CA ARG A 20 -3.95 -10.13 8.07
C ARG A 20 -3.35 -8.91 7.39
N GLY A 21 -3.97 -8.41 6.34
CA GLY A 21 -3.47 -7.23 5.63
C GLY A 21 -2.10 -7.47 5.00
N ASN A 22 -1.35 -6.39 4.83
CA ASN A 22 -0.03 -6.40 4.23
C ASN A 22 1.03 -5.95 5.23
N SER A 23 1.88 -6.88 5.65
CA SER A 23 2.90 -6.65 6.67
C SER A 23 4.05 -5.80 6.15
N ALA A 24 4.45 -4.79 6.92
CA ALA A 24 5.65 -4.00 6.68
C ALA A 24 6.50 -3.92 7.95
N ALA A 25 7.80 -4.17 7.80
CA ALA A 25 8.76 -3.74 8.81
C ALA A 25 9.01 -2.23 8.65
N VAL A 26 9.02 -1.48 9.74
CA VAL A 26 9.27 -0.03 9.76
C VAL A 26 10.43 0.23 10.71
N CYS A 27 11.59 0.59 10.18
CA CYS A 27 12.80 0.92 10.92
C CYS A 27 12.94 2.43 11.07
N LEU A 28 13.07 2.91 12.30
CA LEU A 28 13.38 4.31 12.59
C LEU A 28 14.89 4.46 12.79
N LEU A 29 15.51 5.23 11.90
CA LEU A 29 16.93 5.56 11.89
C LEU A 29 17.16 6.94 12.56
N ASP A 30 18.37 7.16 13.07
CA ASP A 30 18.78 8.45 13.65
C ASP A 30 18.90 9.56 12.59
N GLU A 31 18.92 10.84 12.98
CA GLU A 31 18.71 12.03 12.12
C GLU A 31 19.63 12.11 10.88
N ASP A 32 20.86 11.61 11.01
CA ASP A 32 21.86 11.63 9.94
C ASP A 32 21.84 10.33 9.10
N GLY A 33 21.01 9.36 9.46
CA GLY A 33 21.18 7.96 9.04
C GLY A 33 22.45 7.34 9.64
N THR A 34 23.10 8.02 10.58
CA THR A 34 24.33 7.64 11.26
C THR A 34 24.09 7.71 12.76
N SER A 35 24.78 6.86 13.53
CA SER A 35 24.90 7.00 14.98
C SER A 35 26.36 7.34 15.25
N ASP A 36 26.62 8.34 16.09
CA ASP A 36 27.94 8.69 16.62
C ASP A 36 29.10 8.68 15.60
N GLY A 37 29.05 9.58 14.60
CA GLY A 37 30.18 9.87 13.72
C GLY A 37 30.50 8.79 12.66
N ALA A 38 29.56 7.88 12.39
CA ALA A 38 29.66 6.85 11.35
C ALA A 38 29.26 7.36 9.94
N GLU A 39 29.64 6.63 8.89
CA GLU A 39 29.18 6.86 7.51
C GLU A 39 27.66 6.68 7.36
N PRO A 40 26.99 7.42 6.44
CA PRO A 40 25.58 7.23 6.11
C PRO A 40 25.24 5.77 5.85
N LEU A 41 24.14 5.26 6.43
CA LEU A 41 23.64 3.92 6.11
C LEU A 41 23.39 3.81 4.61
N ASP A 42 24.19 2.97 3.95
CA ASP A 42 24.16 2.83 2.50
C ASP A 42 23.02 1.91 2.04
N GLU A 43 22.76 1.92 0.74
CA GLU A 43 21.70 1.10 0.12
C GLU A 43 21.92 -0.40 0.32
N ARG A 44 23.18 -0.85 0.40
CA ARG A 44 23.52 -2.25 0.60
C ARG A 44 23.08 -2.73 1.97
N TRP A 45 23.30 -1.93 3.01
CA TRP A 45 22.85 -2.25 4.36
C TRP A 45 21.32 -2.31 4.43
N MET A 46 20.62 -1.33 3.87
CA MET A 46 19.14 -1.31 3.87
C MET A 46 18.57 -2.54 3.15
N GLN A 47 19.18 -2.93 2.02
CA GLN A 47 18.80 -4.13 1.29
C GLN A 47 19.05 -5.41 2.10
N ALA A 48 20.18 -5.50 2.81
CA ALA A 48 20.49 -6.67 3.65
C ALA A 48 19.50 -6.80 4.81
N VAL A 49 19.14 -5.70 5.46
CA VAL A 49 18.13 -5.68 6.53
C VAL A 49 16.74 -6.07 5.99
N ALA A 50 16.36 -5.56 4.81
CA ALA A 50 15.09 -5.93 4.19
C ALA A 50 15.03 -7.43 3.84
N ALA A 51 16.15 -8.00 3.39
CA ALA A 51 16.28 -9.43 3.16
C ALA A 51 16.20 -10.25 4.47
N GLU A 52 16.77 -9.75 5.57
CA GLU A 52 16.71 -10.40 6.90
C GLU A 52 15.28 -10.42 7.46
N PHE A 53 14.54 -9.30 7.37
CA PHE A 53 13.13 -9.27 7.78
C PHE A 53 12.25 -10.18 6.90
N ASN A 54 12.59 -10.30 5.62
CA ASN A 54 11.87 -11.10 4.63
C ASN A 54 10.35 -10.83 4.60
N THR A 55 9.97 -9.57 4.85
CA THR A 55 8.59 -9.07 4.70
C THR A 55 8.39 -8.51 3.29
N PRO A 56 7.14 -8.37 2.79
CA PRO A 56 6.86 -7.73 1.50
C PRO A 56 7.56 -6.38 1.31
N ILE A 57 7.63 -5.59 2.39
CA ILE A 57 8.43 -4.37 2.43
C ILE A 57 9.08 -4.14 3.79
N THR A 58 10.26 -3.51 3.76
CA THR A 58 10.88 -2.83 4.89
C THR A 58 10.98 -1.34 4.56
N ALA A 59 10.39 -0.49 5.39
CA ALA A 59 10.44 0.96 5.30
C ALA A 59 11.50 1.51 6.27
N PHE A 60 12.39 2.36 5.76
CA PHE A 60 13.39 3.06 6.57
C PHE A 60 13.02 4.53 6.69
N LEU A 61 12.91 5.01 7.92
CA LEU A 61 12.52 6.38 8.25
C LEU A 61 13.71 7.13 8.82
N VAL A 62 13.95 8.33 8.30
CA VAL A 62 14.86 9.31 8.91
C VAL A 62 14.09 10.59 9.17
N ARG A 63 14.10 11.08 10.41
CA ARG A 63 13.44 12.35 10.74
C ARG A 63 14.13 13.49 9.98
N SER A 64 13.36 14.32 9.28
CA SER A 64 13.90 15.41 8.46
C SER A 64 13.51 16.80 8.98
N GLY A 65 12.61 16.88 9.95
CA GLY A 65 12.18 18.12 10.61
C GLY A 65 10.69 18.14 10.92
N SER A 66 10.16 19.33 11.19
CA SER A 66 8.73 19.62 11.28
C SER A 66 8.45 20.91 10.50
N SER A 67 7.45 20.89 9.62
CA SER A 67 6.98 22.10 8.94
C SER A 67 5.70 22.61 9.61
N GLY A 68 5.69 23.90 9.94
CA GLY A 68 4.45 24.64 10.16
C GLY A 68 4.15 25.36 8.85
N ALA A 69 3.21 24.86 8.05
CA ALA A 69 2.75 25.60 6.88
C ALA A 69 1.92 26.79 7.37
N GLY A 70 2.58 27.95 7.54
CA GLY A 70 1.91 29.23 7.44
C GLY A 70 1.49 29.43 6.00
N ALA A 71 0.29 28.96 5.64
CA ALA A 71 -0.37 29.49 4.46
C ALA A 71 -0.66 30.96 4.74
N ALA A 72 -0.18 31.85 3.87
CA ALA A 72 -0.69 33.21 3.79
C ALA A 72 -2.18 33.13 3.42
N GLY A 73 -3.04 32.99 4.44
CA GLY A 73 -4.47 32.76 4.28
C GLY A 73 -5.05 31.79 5.31
N GLY A 74 -5.32 32.30 6.52
CA GLY A 74 -6.59 32.04 7.21
C GLY A 74 -6.89 30.69 7.90
N ASP A 75 -6.11 29.61 7.73
CA ASP A 75 -6.35 28.36 8.46
C ASP A 75 -5.18 28.03 9.41
N ALA A 76 -5.51 27.57 10.62
CA ALA A 76 -4.54 27.23 11.65
C ALA A 76 -3.48 26.26 11.11
N ALA A 77 -2.20 26.63 11.24
CA ALA A 77 -1.08 25.85 10.72
C ALA A 77 -1.09 24.43 11.32
N VAL A 78 -1.45 23.43 10.51
CA VAL A 78 -1.36 22.03 10.89
C VAL A 78 0.12 21.67 11.00
N VAL A 79 0.61 21.48 12.22
CA VAL A 79 1.98 21.01 12.46
C VAL A 79 2.11 19.65 11.77
N THR A 80 3.04 19.55 10.83
CA THR A 80 3.26 18.33 10.05
C THR A 80 4.67 17.84 10.34
N ALA A 81 4.79 16.63 10.88
CA ALA A 81 6.10 15.98 11.03
C ALA A 81 6.61 15.55 9.65
N GLN A 82 7.91 15.70 9.39
CA GLN A 82 8.51 15.35 8.11
C GLN A 82 9.56 14.24 8.28
N PHE A 83 9.47 13.20 7.46
CA PHE A 83 10.41 12.10 7.42
C PHE A 83 10.89 11.85 5.99
N ARG A 84 12.18 11.53 5.82
CA ARG A 84 12.65 10.84 4.62
C ARG A 84 12.26 9.37 4.74
N ILE A 85 11.76 8.79 3.65
CA ILE A 85 11.36 7.38 3.61
C ILE A 85 12.00 6.67 2.40
N ARG A 86 12.42 5.42 2.61
CA ARG A 86 12.82 4.49 1.54
C ARG A 86 12.17 3.14 1.80
N TRP A 87 11.84 2.42 0.74
CA TRP A 87 11.18 1.11 0.84
C TRP A 87 11.99 0.05 0.10
N PHE A 88 12.19 -1.08 0.74
CA PHE A 88 12.93 -2.19 0.17
C PHE A 88 12.10 -3.45 0.25
N THR A 89 11.95 -4.14 -0.87
CA THR A 89 11.57 -5.56 -0.85
C THR A 89 12.80 -6.38 -0.43
N PRO A 90 12.67 -7.69 -0.20
CA PRO A 90 13.83 -8.54 0.10
C PRO A 90 14.92 -8.52 -0.98
N VAL A 91 14.60 -8.07 -2.20
CA VAL A 91 15.52 -8.16 -3.36
C VAL A 91 15.89 -6.81 -4.00
N ARG A 92 15.12 -5.74 -3.79
CA ARG A 92 15.42 -4.40 -4.34
C ARG A 92 14.71 -3.25 -3.61
N GLU A 93 15.18 -2.03 -3.83
CA GLU A 93 14.43 -0.82 -3.49
C GLU A 93 13.18 -0.66 -4.39
N SER A 94 12.08 -0.19 -3.79
CA SER A 94 10.87 0.25 -4.49
C SER A 94 10.77 1.77 -4.48
N GLU A 95 10.42 2.37 -5.62
CA GLU A 95 10.28 3.82 -5.76
C GLU A 95 9.10 4.39 -4.95
N LEU A 96 8.05 3.59 -4.77
CA LEU A 96 6.83 3.95 -4.05
C LEU A 96 6.21 2.70 -3.40
N CYS A 97 5.66 2.85 -2.20
CA CYS A 97 4.93 1.77 -1.53
C CYS A 97 3.78 2.30 -0.66
N GLY A 98 2.54 2.00 -1.05
CA GLY A 98 1.34 2.44 -0.30
C GLY A 98 1.25 1.81 1.10
N HIS A 99 1.31 0.47 1.20
CA HIS A 99 1.17 -0.22 2.48
C HIS A 99 2.33 0.11 3.44
N GLY A 100 3.56 0.25 2.93
CA GLY A 100 4.72 0.68 3.73
C GLY A 100 4.59 2.12 4.23
N THR A 101 4.01 3.02 3.44
CA THR A 101 3.71 4.41 3.87
C THR A 101 2.63 4.41 4.96
N LEU A 102 1.56 3.63 4.77
CA LEU A 102 0.48 3.46 5.75
C LEU A 102 1.03 2.94 7.08
N ALA A 103 1.80 1.85 7.02
CA ALA A 103 2.44 1.24 8.17
C ALA A 103 3.37 2.21 8.91
N ALA A 104 4.18 2.98 8.18
CA ALA A 104 5.06 3.99 8.76
C ALA A 104 4.27 5.09 9.49
N ALA A 105 3.22 5.62 8.87
CA ALA A 105 2.37 6.62 9.50
C ALA A 105 1.68 6.07 10.75
N HIS A 106 1.10 4.87 10.66
CA HIS A 106 0.49 4.19 11.80
C HIS A 106 1.49 4.03 12.94
N TYR A 107 2.70 3.51 12.68
CA TYR A 107 3.71 3.30 13.72
C TYR A 107 4.10 4.62 14.40
N LEU A 108 4.34 5.68 13.63
CA LEU A 108 4.72 7.00 14.16
C LEU A 108 3.62 7.58 15.06
N ILE A 109 2.36 7.51 14.62
CA ILE A 109 1.20 8.07 15.34
C ILE A 109 0.83 7.21 16.55
N ALA A 110 0.66 5.90 16.36
CA ALA A 110 0.22 4.98 17.41
C ALA A 110 1.22 4.85 18.55
N SER A 111 2.52 5.00 18.25
CA SER A 111 3.59 4.94 19.27
C SER A 111 3.86 6.28 19.95
N GLY A 112 3.13 7.35 19.60
CA GLY A 112 3.35 8.70 20.13
C GLY A 112 4.72 9.29 19.74
N LEU A 113 5.33 8.82 18.65
CA LEU A 113 6.59 9.37 18.14
C LEU A 113 6.41 10.73 17.44
N VAL A 114 5.17 11.04 17.09
CA VAL A 114 4.74 12.36 16.59
C VAL A 114 3.43 12.77 17.28
N GLU A 115 3.30 14.08 17.54
CA GLU A 115 2.08 14.69 18.08
C GLU A 115 1.37 15.49 16.98
N CYS A 116 1.10 14.84 15.84
CA CYS A 116 0.40 15.44 14.72
C CYS A 116 -0.49 14.43 14.00
N ASP A 117 -1.57 14.91 13.40
CA ASP A 117 -2.50 14.09 12.62
C ASP A 117 -2.10 13.99 11.14
N ALA A 118 -1.04 14.67 10.70
CA ALA A 118 -0.52 14.60 9.34
C ALA A 118 1.00 14.42 9.36
N ILE A 119 1.49 13.49 8.53
CA ILE A 119 2.91 13.24 8.31
C ILE A 119 3.22 13.42 6.83
N GLU A 120 4.29 14.15 6.55
CA GLU A 120 4.84 14.27 5.21
C GLU A 120 6.07 13.36 5.07
N PHE A 121 6.04 12.52 4.04
CA PHE A 121 7.16 11.66 3.68
C PHE A 121 7.83 12.18 2.41
N VAL A 122 9.14 12.36 2.47
CA VAL A 122 9.99 12.71 1.34
C VAL A 122 10.63 11.43 0.81
N ALA A 123 10.17 10.97 -0.35
CA ALA A 123 10.67 9.77 -1.02
C ALA A 123 11.38 10.13 -2.34
N LYS A 124 12.05 9.13 -2.96
CA LYS A 124 12.62 9.27 -4.30
C LYS A 124 11.57 9.67 -5.35
N SER A 125 10.34 9.15 -5.21
CA SER A 125 9.21 9.47 -6.10
C SER A 125 8.54 10.83 -5.82
N GLY A 126 9.04 11.60 -4.85
CA GLY A 126 8.44 12.87 -4.44
C GLY A 126 7.81 12.82 -3.04
N ARG A 127 6.98 13.83 -2.75
CA ARG A 127 6.33 14.01 -1.43
C ARG A 127 5.03 13.21 -1.36
N LEU A 128 4.83 12.53 -0.24
CA LEU A 128 3.60 11.81 0.10
C LEU A 128 3.07 12.33 1.43
N THR A 129 1.75 12.38 1.58
CA THR A 129 1.12 12.78 2.83
C THR A 129 0.27 11.64 3.34
N ALA A 130 0.41 11.32 4.62
CA ALA A 130 -0.43 10.38 5.34
C ALA A 130 -1.13 11.12 6.48
N LYS A 131 -2.46 11.01 6.54
CA LYS A 131 -3.29 11.70 7.54
C LYS A 131 -4.02 10.69 8.41
N LYS A 132 -4.04 10.93 9.72
CA LYS A 132 -4.91 10.26 10.66
C LYS A 132 -6.35 10.72 10.44
N VAL A 133 -7.26 9.77 10.29
CA VAL A 133 -8.69 10.03 10.16
C VAL A 133 -9.42 9.33 11.31
N THR A 134 -10.23 10.07 12.06
CA THR A 134 -11.07 9.55 13.15
C THR A 134 -12.55 9.69 12.80
N GLY A 135 -13.39 8.81 13.36
CA GLY A 135 -14.85 8.90 13.15
C GLY A 135 -15.30 8.60 11.73
N SER A 136 -14.52 7.84 10.97
CA SER A 136 -14.95 7.41 9.64
C SER A 136 -16.24 6.60 9.73
N LYS A 137 -17.14 6.76 8.74
CA LYS A 137 -18.36 5.94 8.61
C LYS A 137 -18.10 4.44 8.55
N TYR A 138 -16.85 4.05 8.31
CA TYR A 138 -16.39 2.67 8.22
C TYR A 138 -15.76 2.14 9.52
N SER A 139 -15.70 2.95 10.58
CA SER A 139 -15.08 2.54 11.85
C SER A 139 -15.88 1.38 12.46
N SER A 140 -15.24 0.23 12.63
CA SER A 140 -15.86 -0.94 13.24
C SER A 140 -16.11 -0.72 14.74
N PRO A 141 -17.32 -0.98 15.27
CA PRO A 141 -17.60 -0.90 16.71
C PRO A 141 -16.96 -2.05 17.51
N SER A 142 -16.31 -3.02 16.85
CA SER A 142 -15.84 -4.27 17.46
C SER A 142 -14.37 -4.29 17.90
N ALA A 143 -13.69 -3.15 17.93
CA ALA A 143 -12.29 -3.02 18.36
C ALA A 143 -12.09 -3.36 19.85
N GLN A 144 -12.15 -4.64 20.20
CA GLN A 144 -11.70 -5.18 21.47
C GLN A 144 -10.22 -5.56 21.33
N HIS A 145 -9.40 -4.70 21.94
CA HIS A 145 -8.07 -4.96 22.48
C HIS A 145 -6.79 -4.72 21.66
N THR A 146 -6.78 -4.50 20.34
CA THR A 146 -5.50 -4.23 19.64
C THR A 146 -5.54 -3.30 18.42
N SER A 147 -6.70 -2.90 17.90
CA SER A 147 -6.77 -2.02 16.73
C SER A 147 -6.68 -0.53 17.10
N SER A 148 -5.99 0.25 16.27
CA SER A 148 -6.02 1.70 16.37
C SER A 148 -7.41 2.21 16.00
N LYS A 149 -8.03 3.05 16.85
CA LYS A 149 -9.35 3.69 16.61
C LYS A 149 -9.37 4.72 15.47
N PHE A 150 -8.42 4.65 14.56
CA PHE A 150 -8.22 5.61 13.49
C PHE A 150 -7.74 4.88 12.24
N MET A 151 -8.02 5.48 11.09
CA MET A 151 -7.45 5.07 9.81
C MET A 151 -6.33 6.01 9.41
N ILE A 152 -5.46 5.52 8.53
CA ILE A 152 -4.53 6.35 7.80
C ILE A 152 -5.08 6.55 6.39
N GLU A 153 -5.22 7.80 6.00
CA GLU A 153 -5.55 8.23 4.64
C GLU A 153 -4.28 8.65 3.90
N MET A 154 -4.12 8.17 2.68
CA MET A 154 -3.13 8.61 1.72
C MET A 154 -3.81 9.15 0.47
N ASP A 155 -3.20 10.11 -0.18
CA ASP A 155 -3.77 10.78 -1.36
C ASP A 155 -2.87 10.61 -2.59
N PHE A 156 -3.37 9.90 -3.60
CA PHE A 156 -2.63 9.51 -4.80
C PHE A 156 -3.26 10.08 -6.07
N PRO A 157 -2.46 10.31 -7.14
CA PRO A 157 -3.02 10.64 -8.43
C PRO A 157 -3.80 9.44 -9.00
N VAL A 158 -4.88 9.74 -9.73
CA VAL A 158 -5.53 8.75 -10.60
C VAL A 158 -4.50 8.22 -11.60
N ILE A 159 -4.48 6.90 -11.78
CA ILE A 159 -3.74 6.24 -12.87
C ILE A 159 -4.76 5.79 -13.91
N PRO A 160 -4.85 6.46 -15.08
CA PRO A 160 -5.77 6.06 -16.13
C PRO A 160 -5.56 4.62 -16.58
N VAL A 161 -6.60 4.00 -17.10
CA VAL A 161 -6.51 2.68 -17.75
C VAL A 161 -6.97 2.78 -19.19
N VAL A 162 -6.33 2.02 -20.07
CA VAL A 162 -6.73 1.85 -21.46
C VAL A 162 -7.12 0.40 -21.70
N LYS A 163 -8.09 0.16 -22.59
CA LYS A 163 -8.39 -1.21 -23.02
C LYS A 163 -7.19 -1.76 -23.77
N CYS A 164 -6.83 -3.00 -23.48
CA CYS A 164 -5.86 -3.72 -24.29
C CYS A 164 -6.48 -3.97 -25.67
N ASN A 165 -5.74 -3.62 -26.72
CA ASN A 165 -6.09 -4.05 -28.08
C ASN A 165 -5.60 -5.48 -28.25
N SER A 166 -6.41 -6.49 -27.94
CA SER A 166 -6.06 -7.87 -28.31
C SER A 166 -7.18 -8.47 -29.17
N ALA A 167 -6.78 -8.89 -30.37
CA ALA A 167 -7.51 -9.87 -31.17
C ALA A 167 -7.04 -11.31 -30.82
N GLU A 168 -6.31 -11.46 -29.71
CA GLU A 168 -5.62 -12.69 -29.27
C GLU A 168 -6.00 -13.03 -27.83
N THR A 169 -5.81 -14.29 -27.46
CA THR A 169 -6.05 -14.84 -26.12
C THR A 169 -5.11 -14.17 -25.09
N LEU A 170 -5.60 -13.90 -23.88
CA LEU A 170 -4.77 -13.38 -22.78
C LEU A 170 -3.52 -14.24 -22.53
N PRO A 171 -2.38 -13.64 -22.16
CA PRO A 171 -1.15 -14.38 -21.88
C PRO A 171 -1.14 -15.13 -20.53
N ILE A 172 -2.29 -15.30 -19.89
CA ILE A 172 -2.45 -15.88 -18.55
C ILE A 172 -3.60 -16.91 -18.43
N PRO A 173 -3.80 -17.82 -19.41
CA PRO A 173 -4.96 -18.73 -19.39
C PRO A 173 -4.97 -19.67 -18.19
N GLU A 174 -3.82 -20.22 -17.78
CA GLU A 174 -3.74 -21.13 -16.64
C GLU A 174 -3.98 -20.38 -15.33
N THR A 175 -3.44 -19.16 -15.22
CA THR A 175 -3.68 -18.26 -14.09
C THR A 175 -5.17 -18.00 -13.89
N LEU A 176 -5.88 -17.69 -14.97
CA LEU A 176 -7.32 -17.40 -14.92
C LEU A 176 -8.16 -18.63 -14.60
N ASN A 177 -7.62 -19.85 -14.74
CA ASN A 177 -8.30 -21.08 -14.35
C ASN A 177 -9.74 -21.18 -14.92
N GLY A 178 -9.91 -20.76 -16.18
CA GLY A 178 -11.21 -20.77 -16.88
C GLY A 178 -12.16 -19.63 -16.54
N ALA A 179 -11.72 -18.58 -15.83
CA ALA A 179 -12.54 -17.42 -15.51
C ALA A 179 -13.07 -16.68 -16.75
N SER A 180 -14.28 -16.17 -16.65
CA SER A 180 -14.97 -15.41 -17.68
C SER A 180 -14.47 -13.96 -17.71
N VAL A 181 -13.54 -13.68 -18.61
CA VAL A 181 -12.95 -12.35 -18.78
C VAL A 181 -13.96 -11.37 -19.37
N ILE A 182 -14.18 -10.25 -18.68
CA ILE A 182 -15.10 -9.18 -19.08
C ILE A 182 -14.35 -8.02 -19.74
N ASN A 183 -13.20 -7.64 -19.19
CA ASN A 183 -12.34 -6.61 -19.77
C ASN A 183 -10.86 -6.90 -19.51
N GLU A 184 -10.04 -6.49 -20.46
CA GLU A 184 -8.59 -6.47 -20.38
C GLU A 184 -8.12 -5.02 -20.45
N LEU A 185 -7.42 -4.58 -19.42
CA LEU A 185 -7.03 -3.19 -19.25
C LEU A 185 -5.54 -3.12 -18.95
N GLN A 186 -4.93 -2.01 -19.33
CA GLN A 186 -3.56 -1.68 -18.97
C GLN A 186 -3.52 -0.32 -18.28
N ALA A 187 -2.82 -0.25 -17.15
CA ALA A 187 -2.58 1.00 -16.44
C ALA A 187 -1.64 1.91 -17.26
N VAL A 188 -2.03 3.17 -17.47
CA VAL A 188 -1.20 4.18 -18.14
C VAL A 188 -0.29 4.83 -17.11
N SER A 189 0.78 4.12 -16.76
CA SER A 189 1.82 4.59 -15.84
C SER A 189 3.16 3.93 -16.16
N ASN A 190 4.24 4.41 -15.52
CA ASN A 190 5.56 3.77 -15.57
C ASN A 190 5.54 2.29 -15.21
N PHE A 191 4.53 1.86 -14.45
CA PHE A 191 4.35 0.48 -14.03
C PHE A 191 3.60 -0.38 -15.03
N SER A 192 2.73 0.19 -15.88
CA SER A 192 2.04 -0.52 -16.98
C SER A 192 1.38 -1.86 -16.60
N ASP A 193 0.89 -1.99 -15.36
CA ASP A 193 0.29 -3.21 -14.83
C ASP A 193 -0.91 -3.68 -15.68
N LEU A 194 -1.01 -4.99 -15.88
CA LEU A 194 -2.16 -5.61 -16.52
C LEU A 194 -3.29 -5.72 -15.50
N ILE A 195 -4.51 -5.35 -15.89
CA ILE A 195 -5.71 -5.47 -15.07
C ILE A 195 -6.72 -6.30 -15.86
N VAL A 196 -7.15 -7.41 -15.29
CA VAL A 196 -8.14 -8.31 -15.87
C VAL A 196 -9.39 -8.29 -15.02
N GLU A 197 -10.48 -7.84 -15.62
CA GLU A 197 -11.80 -7.93 -15.00
C GLU A 197 -12.42 -9.29 -15.33
N VAL A 198 -12.85 -10.02 -14.30
CA VAL A 198 -13.62 -11.26 -14.40
C VAL A 198 -15.07 -11.06 -13.93
N SER A 199 -15.94 -12.02 -14.21
CA SER A 199 -17.39 -11.83 -14.09
C SER A 199 -17.90 -11.83 -12.65
N SER A 200 -17.16 -12.41 -11.70
CA SER A 200 -17.58 -12.55 -10.30
C SER A 200 -16.40 -12.58 -9.33
N CYS A 201 -16.66 -12.26 -8.06
CA CYS A 201 -15.66 -12.46 -7.00
C CYS A 201 -15.28 -13.94 -6.78
N ASP A 202 -16.18 -14.91 -7.01
CA ASP A 202 -15.83 -16.33 -7.00
C ASP A 202 -14.73 -16.66 -8.03
N GLU A 203 -14.79 -16.05 -9.21
CA GLU A 203 -13.74 -16.21 -10.22
C GLU A 203 -12.42 -15.56 -9.81
N VAL A 204 -12.45 -14.42 -9.10
CA VAL A 204 -11.24 -13.80 -8.52
C VAL A 204 -10.60 -14.73 -7.50
N ASP A 205 -11.40 -15.31 -6.60
CA ASP A 205 -10.93 -16.21 -5.56
C ASP A 205 -10.35 -17.50 -6.14
N ASN A 206 -10.96 -18.03 -7.21
CA ASN A 206 -10.55 -19.27 -7.87
C ASN A 206 -9.37 -19.14 -8.86
N VAL A 207 -8.81 -17.95 -9.04
CA VAL A 207 -7.56 -17.74 -9.81
C VAL A 207 -6.44 -18.63 -9.25
N CYS A 208 -5.76 -19.35 -10.15
CA CYS A 208 -4.69 -20.29 -9.82
C CYS A 208 -3.35 -19.79 -10.39
N PRO A 209 -2.59 -18.95 -9.67
CA PRO A 209 -1.48 -18.19 -10.25
C PRO A 209 -0.39 -19.07 -10.87
N ASN A 210 -0.22 -18.97 -12.19
CA ASN A 210 0.90 -19.57 -12.90
C ASN A 210 2.03 -18.53 -12.99
N ILE A 211 3.07 -18.72 -12.16
CA ILE A 211 4.18 -17.77 -12.09
C ILE A 211 4.84 -17.57 -13.45
N ALA A 212 5.01 -18.62 -14.26
CA ALA A 212 5.67 -18.53 -15.56
C ALA A 212 4.92 -17.61 -16.52
N GLU A 213 3.58 -17.63 -16.53
CA GLU A 213 2.74 -16.71 -17.31
C GLU A 213 2.85 -15.27 -16.79
N LEU A 214 2.74 -15.12 -15.46
CA LEU A 214 2.75 -13.82 -14.79
C LEU A 214 4.06 -13.05 -15.02
N VAL A 215 5.22 -13.72 -15.11
CA VAL A 215 6.50 -13.03 -15.40
C VAL A 215 6.55 -12.48 -16.83
N GLN A 216 5.79 -13.05 -17.78
CA GLN A 216 5.77 -12.58 -19.17
C GLN A 216 4.85 -11.38 -19.40
N CYS A 217 3.91 -11.13 -18.49
CA CYS A 217 2.97 -10.01 -18.59
C CYS A 217 3.66 -8.66 -18.59
N PRO A 218 3.10 -7.60 -19.20
CA PRO A 218 3.65 -6.26 -19.10
C PRO A 218 3.62 -5.73 -17.66
N GLY A 219 4.44 -4.73 -17.41
CA GLY A 219 4.42 -3.99 -16.15
C GLY A 219 4.98 -4.73 -14.94
N ARG A 220 4.60 -4.30 -13.73
CA ARG A 220 5.07 -4.92 -12.48
C ARG A 220 4.39 -6.25 -12.23
N GLY A 221 3.09 -6.30 -12.51
CA GLY A 221 2.24 -7.43 -12.17
C GLY A 221 0.88 -7.42 -12.86
N VAL A 222 0.06 -8.38 -12.44
CA VAL A 222 -1.29 -8.60 -12.94
C VAL A 222 -2.28 -8.44 -11.79
N ALA A 223 -3.27 -7.57 -11.98
CA ALA A 223 -4.44 -7.48 -11.12
C ALA A 223 -5.58 -8.30 -11.71
N VAL A 224 -6.23 -9.14 -10.92
CA VAL A 224 -7.51 -9.76 -11.28
C VAL A 224 -8.58 -9.17 -10.38
N THR A 225 -9.65 -8.64 -10.96
CA THR A 225 -10.71 -7.95 -10.23
C THR A 225 -12.10 -8.34 -10.72
N GLY A 226 -13.10 -8.27 -9.85
CA GLY A 226 -14.48 -8.61 -10.19
C GLY A 226 -15.46 -7.94 -9.22
N PRO A 227 -16.76 -7.92 -9.56
CA PRO A 227 -17.77 -7.37 -8.67
C PRO A 227 -17.87 -8.22 -7.40
N ALA A 228 -18.09 -7.57 -6.26
CA ALA A 228 -18.41 -8.29 -5.03
C ALA A 228 -19.81 -8.93 -5.13
N HIS A 229 -20.09 -9.91 -4.28
CA HIS A 229 -21.43 -10.50 -4.18
C HIS A 229 -22.50 -9.43 -3.89
N GLU A 230 -23.69 -9.63 -4.42
CA GLU A 230 -24.84 -8.79 -4.08
C GLU A 230 -25.11 -8.85 -2.57
N GLY A 231 -25.31 -7.69 -1.94
CA GLY A 231 -25.48 -7.56 -0.49
C GLY A 231 -24.19 -7.56 0.32
N SER A 232 -23.03 -7.69 -0.31
CA SER A 232 -21.73 -7.51 0.34
C SER A 232 -21.53 -6.07 0.83
N SER A 233 -20.73 -5.90 1.88
CA SER A 233 -20.22 -4.59 2.32
C SER A 233 -19.14 -4.03 1.39
N TYR A 234 -18.63 -4.85 0.47
CA TYR A 234 -17.63 -4.50 -0.52
C TYR A 234 -18.29 -4.20 -1.86
N ASP A 235 -17.69 -3.29 -2.63
CA ASP A 235 -18.12 -2.93 -3.98
C ASP A 235 -17.45 -3.83 -5.03
N PHE A 236 -16.18 -4.17 -4.83
CA PHE A 236 -15.42 -5.05 -5.71
C PHE A 236 -14.29 -5.77 -4.97
N VAL A 237 -13.81 -6.85 -5.61
CA VAL A 237 -12.74 -7.71 -5.09
C VAL A 237 -11.54 -7.65 -6.02
N THR A 238 -10.33 -7.77 -5.47
CA THR A 238 -9.07 -7.75 -6.23
C THR A 238 -8.06 -8.75 -5.69
N ARG A 239 -7.27 -9.37 -6.57
CA ARG A 239 -5.98 -10.01 -6.26
C ARG A 239 -4.89 -9.39 -7.13
N PHE A 240 -3.65 -9.38 -6.64
CA PHE A 240 -2.53 -8.78 -7.37
C PHE A 240 -1.27 -9.65 -7.29
N PHE A 241 -0.71 -9.97 -8.45
CA PHE A 241 0.43 -10.88 -8.58
C PHE A 241 1.62 -10.14 -9.18
N SER A 242 2.78 -10.17 -8.51
CA SER A 242 3.97 -9.38 -8.89
C SER A 242 5.29 -10.15 -8.77
N PRO A 243 5.40 -11.35 -9.37
CA PRO A 243 6.57 -12.23 -9.16
C PRO A 243 7.90 -11.57 -9.58
N LYS A 244 7.87 -10.61 -10.51
CA LYS A 244 9.04 -9.80 -10.91
C LYS A 244 9.65 -8.98 -9.78
N TYR A 245 8.92 -8.74 -8.70
CA TYR A 245 9.36 -8.01 -7.51
C TYR A 245 9.75 -8.94 -6.35
N GLY A 246 9.81 -10.26 -6.59
CA GLY A 246 10.10 -11.27 -5.57
C GLY A 246 8.89 -11.61 -4.70
N ILE A 247 7.69 -11.15 -5.08
CA ILE A 247 6.44 -11.36 -4.34
C ILE A 247 5.44 -12.00 -5.30
N ASN A 248 5.19 -13.30 -5.15
CA ASN A 248 4.28 -14.02 -6.05
C ASN A 248 2.86 -13.40 -6.04
N GLU A 249 2.32 -13.14 -4.85
CA GLU A 249 1.05 -12.47 -4.64
C GLU A 249 1.23 -11.39 -3.56
N ASP A 250 0.89 -10.14 -3.89
CA ASP A 250 0.92 -9.03 -2.94
C ASP A 250 -0.35 -9.08 -2.07
N PRO A 251 -0.23 -9.19 -0.73
CA PRO A 251 -1.39 -9.31 0.15
C PRO A 251 -2.43 -8.20 -0.03
N VAL A 252 -1.97 -6.95 -0.11
CA VAL A 252 -2.83 -5.77 -0.29
C VAL A 252 -2.04 -4.70 -1.07
N CYS A 253 -2.19 -4.70 -2.39
CA CYS A 253 -1.53 -3.72 -3.24
C CYS A 253 -2.36 -2.42 -3.33
N ALA A 254 -2.08 -1.44 -2.48
CA ALA A 254 -2.81 -0.17 -2.53
C ALA A 254 -2.66 0.58 -3.87
N SER A 255 -1.47 0.52 -4.49
CA SER A 255 -1.20 1.31 -5.69
C SER A 255 -2.02 0.91 -6.91
N VAL A 256 -2.47 -0.35 -7.02
CA VAL A 256 -3.34 -0.77 -8.13
C VAL A 256 -4.73 -0.10 -8.04
N HIS A 257 -5.13 0.31 -6.84
CA HIS A 257 -6.40 1.00 -6.61
C HIS A 257 -6.41 2.44 -7.11
N CYS A 258 -5.25 3.03 -7.44
CA CYS A 258 -5.19 4.29 -8.18
C CYS A 258 -5.77 4.16 -9.61
N SER A 259 -5.78 2.94 -10.16
CA SER A 259 -6.46 2.58 -11.41
C SER A 259 -7.85 1.99 -11.18
N LEU A 260 -8.01 1.13 -10.17
CA LEU A 260 -9.28 0.45 -9.94
C LEU A 260 -10.37 1.38 -9.38
N ALA A 261 -10.04 2.37 -8.55
CA ALA A 261 -11.01 3.31 -8.02
C ALA A 261 -11.76 4.09 -9.14
N PRO A 262 -11.08 4.78 -10.08
CA PRO A 262 -11.79 5.44 -11.19
C PRO A 262 -12.49 4.45 -12.13
N TYR A 263 -11.94 3.26 -12.33
CA TYR A 263 -12.55 2.25 -13.19
C TYR A 263 -13.89 1.73 -12.63
N TRP A 264 -13.87 1.21 -11.40
CA TRP A 264 -15.08 0.74 -10.71
C TRP A 264 -16.03 1.88 -10.36
N GLY A 265 -15.51 3.05 -10.02
CA GLY A 265 -16.32 4.22 -9.72
C GLY A 265 -17.21 4.64 -10.89
N LYS A 266 -16.65 4.65 -12.12
CA LYS A 266 -17.44 4.88 -13.34
C LYS A 266 -18.44 3.76 -13.59
N LYS A 267 -18.00 2.51 -13.44
CA LYS A 267 -18.83 1.32 -13.71
C LYS A 267 -20.03 1.22 -12.76
N LEU A 268 -19.84 1.58 -11.49
CA LEU A 268 -20.85 1.50 -10.43
C LEU A 268 -21.60 2.82 -10.19
N GLY A 269 -21.16 3.93 -10.78
CA GLY A 269 -21.70 5.27 -10.50
C GLY A 269 -21.42 5.73 -9.07
N LYS A 270 -20.25 5.41 -8.52
CA LYS A 270 -19.87 5.69 -7.12
C LYS A 270 -18.55 6.45 -7.02
N HIS A 271 -18.49 7.41 -6.09
CA HIS A 271 -17.25 8.09 -5.71
C HIS A 271 -16.63 7.56 -4.42
N ASN A 272 -17.43 6.89 -3.57
CA ASN A 272 -16.94 6.24 -2.36
C ASN A 272 -17.17 4.75 -2.51
N MET A 273 -16.12 3.95 -2.34
CA MET A 273 -16.16 2.49 -2.49
C MET A 273 -15.36 1.81 -1.40
N THR A 274 -15.76 0.57 -1.09
CA THR A 274 -14.98 -0.34 -0.24
C THR A 274 -14.48 -1.49 -1.11
N ALA A 275 -13.17 -1.68 -1.19
CA ALA A 275 -12.55 -2.77 -1.93
C ALA A 275 -12.01 -3.84 -0.98
N PHE A 276 -12.16 -5.10 -1.38
CA PHE A 276 -11.57 -6.23 -0.68
C PHE A 276 -10.42 -6.81 -1.50
N MET A 277 -9.23 -6.90 -0.91
CA MET A 277 -8.12 -7.67 -1.47
C MET A 277 -8.25 -9.11 -1.00
N ALA A 278 -8.55 -10.04 -1.91
CA ALA A 278 -8.81 -11.46 -1.60
C ALA A 278 -7.55 -12.34 -1.69
N SER A 279 -6.43 -11.82 -1.20
CA SER A 279 -5.24 -12.64 -0.97
C SER A 279 -5.44 -13.55 0.26
N PRO A 280 -4.58 -14.55 0.50
CA PRO A 280 -4.65 -15.38 1.70
C PRO A 280 -4.61 -14.61 3.03
N ARG A 281 -3.92 -13.46 3.08
CA ARG A 281 -3.91 -12.57 4.25
C ARG A 281 -5.09 -11.61 4.26
N SER A 282 -5.61 -11.29 3.08
CA SER A 282 -6.72 -10.38 2.79
C SER A 282 -6.57 -8.96 3.34
N GLY A 283 -7.38 -8.01 2.88
CA GLY A 283 -7.42 -6.68 3.47
C GLY A 283 -8.49 -5.79 2.89
N THR A 284 -8.81 -4.72 3.59
CA THR A 284 -9.87 -3.77 3.22
C THR A 284 -9.28 -2.42 2.90
N LEU A 285 -9.68 -1.86 1.76
CA LEU A 285 -9.35 -0.49 1.36
C LEU A 285 -10.62 0.33 1.23
N TYR A 286 -10.63 1.51 1.83
CA TYR A 286 -11.70 2.48 1.64
C TYR A 286 -11.23 3.55 0.66
N LEU A 287 -11.97 3.69 -0.43
CA LEU A 287 -11.58 4.48 -1.58
C LEU A 287 -12.52 5.65 -1.72
N GLN A 288 -11.95 6.84 -1.88
CA GLN A 288 -12.68 8.01 -2.33
C GLN A 288 -12.04 8.53 -3.62
N TRP A 289 -12.78 8.42 -4.71
CA TRP A 289 -12.40 8.90 -6.02
C TRP A 289 -12.96 10.30 -6.27
N ASP A 290 -12.06 11.25 -6.43
CA ASP A 290 -12.34 12.63 -6.81
C ASP A 290 -12.09 12.78 -8.31
N GLU A 291 -13.16 12.77 -9.09
CA GLU A 291 -13.09 12.83 -10.56
C GLU A 291 -12.61 14.20 -11.04
N GLU A 292 -13.02 15.29 -10.40
CA GLU A 292 -12.62 16.64 -10.82
C GLU A 292 -11.13 16.89 -10.52
N ALA A 293 -10.67 16.50 -9.32
CA ALA A 293 -9.27 16.69 -8.95
C ALA A 293 -8.33 15.64 -9.55
N GLN A 294 -8.85 14.56 -10.17
CA GLN A 294 -8.08 13.39 -10.63
C GLN A 294 -7.24 12.78 -9.49
N ARG A 295 -7.85 12.62 -8.31
CA ARG A 295 -7.23 12.07 -7.10
C ARG A 295 -8.00 10.88 -6.58
N VAL A 296 -7.27 9.97 -5.93
CA VAL A 296 -7.83 8.85 -5.18
C VAL A 296 -7.27 8.92 -3.77
N ARG A 297 -8.16 9.13 -2.80
CA ARG A 297 -7.86 8.94 -1.39
C ARG A 297 -8.05 7.47 -1.04
N ILE A 298 -7.04 6.86 -0.46
CA ILE A 298 -7.04 5.47 -0.03
C ILE A 298 -6.85 5.46 1.49
N GLN A 299 -7.83 4.91 2.21
CA GLN A 299 -7.78 4.75 3.64
C GLN A 299 -7.66 3.27 4.01
N GLY A 300 -6.97 3.00 5.11
CA GLY A 300 -6.92 1.68 5.72
C GLY A 300 -6.61 1.75 7.20
N GLU A 301 -7.05 0.73 7.92
CA GLU A 301 -6.63 0.45 9.28
C GLU A 301 -5.24 -0.21 9.29
N ALA A 302 -4.60 -0.22 10.45
CA ALA A 302 -3.36 -0.95 10.65
C ALA A 302 -3.25 -1.46 12.08
N VAL A 303 -2.47 -2.52 12.26
CA VAL A 303 -2.18 -3.10 13.57
C VAL A 303 -0.67 -3.28 13.73
N THR A 304 -0.11 -2.72 14.80
CA THR A 304 1.27 -3.01 15.20
C THR A 304 1.32 -4.39 15.85
N VAL A 305 2.06 -5.32 15.25
CA VAL A 305 2.16 -6.72 15.68
C VAL A 305 3.43 -6.98 16.48
N MET A 306 4.53 -6.31 16.13
CA MET A 306 5.81 -6.46 16.82
C MET A 306 6.46 -5.10 16.98
N VAL A 307 7.18 -4.91 18.09
CA VAL A 307 8.08 -3.78 18.33
C VAL A 307 9.37 -4.30 18.92
N GLY A 308 10.50 -3.71 18.56
CA GLY A 308 11.79 -4.19 19.04
C GLY A 308 12.98 -3.34 18.63
N SER A 309 14.17 -3.92 18.79
CA SER A 309 15.44 -3.33 18.39
C SER A 309 16.16 -4.24 17.38
N LEU A 310 16.47 -3.69 16.21
CA LEU A 310 17.29 -4.30 15.18
C LEU A 310 18.77 -4.09 15.54
N LEU A 311 19.53 -5.17 15.68
CA LEU A 311 20.96 -5.13 16.00
C LEU A 311 21.79 -5.39 14.73
N ALA A 312 22.44 -4.36 14.19
CA ALA A 312 23.18 -4.46 12.93
C ALA A 312 24.49 -3.65 12.94
#